data_AF-A0AB38XSB5-F1
#
_entry.id   AF-A0AB38XSB5-F1
#
_cell.length_a   1.000
_cell.length_b   1.000
_cell.length_c   1.000
_cell.angle_alpha   90.00
_cell.angle_beta   90.00
_cell.angle_gamma   90.00
#
_symmetry.space_group_name_H-M   'P 1'
#
loop_
_entity.id
_entity.type
_entity.pdbx_description
1 polymer ?
#
loop_
_entity_poly.entity_id
_entity_poly.type
_entity_poly.pdbx_seq_one_letter_code
_entity_poly.pdbx_strand_id
1 'polypeptide(L)'
;MTTDSGVTLPAGVLPPNNPPEPGDAPLGPDGHYNYDAPEFVLTNPCDDPAIMGRLDRLGFREQTYMEGRIEGNKQIGCVIESDASGLLSIWHAAVAHSQLERYSAEPLAHHEGIFNWVTFTQINPLGSSACIASVETEQGALGFVIDTTGQDSPDPQHRLCAPVNELLIDYLGEES
;
A
#
# COMPACT_ATOMS: atom_id res chain seq x y z
N MET A 1 -14.07 -1.89 10.63
CA MET A 1 -14.30 -3.30 11.04
C MET A 1 -13.90 -3.46 12.50
N THR A 2 -14.34 -4.51 13.20
CA THR A 2 -13.89 -4.80 14.59
C THR A 2 -13.23 -6.17 14.60
N THR A 3 -12.03 -6.28 15.17
CA THR A 3 -11.30 -7.56 15.29
C THR A 3 -11.95 -8.49 16.30
N ASP A 4 -11.56 -9.78 16.28
CA ASP A 4 -11.95 -10.75 17.31
C ASP A 4 -11.55 -10.32 18.74
N SER A 5 -10.52 -9.47 18.85
CA SER A 5 -10.05 -8.86 20.09
C SER A 5 -10.81 -7.58 20.51
N GLY A 6 -11.83 -7.17 19.75
CA GLY A 6 -12.66 -6.00 20.05
C GLY A 6 -12.06 -4.65 19.67
N VAL A 7 -10.96 -4.64 18.90
CA VAL A 7 -10.32 -3.41 18.41
C VAL A 7 -11.06 -2.92 17.17
N THR A 8 -11.46 -1.65 17.15
CA THR A 8 -12.05 -1.04 15.96
C THR A 8 -10.94 -0.60 15.01
N LEU A 9 -10.93 -1.17 13.81
CA LEU A 9 -9.96 -0.88 12.77
C LEU A 9 -10.30 0.45 12.07
N PRO A 10 -9.34 1.39 11.98
CA PRO A 10 -9.42 2.59 11.15
C PRO A 10 -9.63 2.28 9.67
N ALA A 11 -9.96 3.31 8.89
CA ALA A 11 -10.05 3.19 7.44
C ALA A 11 -8.68 2.78 6.87
N GLY A 12 -8.68 1.85 5.93
CA GLY A 12 -7.45 1.35 5.32
C GLY A 12 -6.68 0.34 6.17
N VAL A 13 -7.16 -0.08 7.34
CA VAL A 13 -6.47 -1.13 8.13
C VAL A 13 -7.18 -2.47 7.97
N LEU A 14 -6.44 -3.49 7.48
CA LEU A 14 -6.95 -4.86 7.38
C LEU A 14 -6.81 -5.61 8.72
N PRO A 15 -7.71 -6.56 9.02
CA PRO A 15 -7.58 -7.41 10.21
C PRO A 15 -6.26 -8.20 10.20
N PRO A 16 -5.63 -8.44 11.37
CA PRO A 16 -4.39 -9.20 11.43
C PRO A 16 -4.62 -10.69 11.16
N ASN A 17 -3.55 -11.38 10.78
CA ASN A 17 -3.51 -12.84 10.74
C ASN A 17 -3.95 -13.44 12.08
N ASN A 18 -4.73 -14.52 12.01
CA ASN A 18 -5.18 -15.27 13.17
C ASN A 18 -4.94 -16.78 12.96
N PRO A 19 -3.90 -17.37 13.59
CA PRO A 19 -2.93 -16.74 14.50
C PRO A 19 -1.91 -15.84 13.77
N PRO A 20 -1.25 -14.89 14.48
CA PRO A 20 -0.15 -14.10 13.91
C PRO A 20 1.06 -14.97 13.53
N GLU A 21 1.77 -14.57 12.47
CA GLU A 21 2.99 -15.24 11.99
C GLU A 21 4.27 -14.53 12.49
N PRO A 22 5.42 -15.24 12.57
CA PRO A 22 6.69 -14.60 12.90
C PRO A 22 7.09 -13.53 11.87
N GLY A 23 7.35 -12.31 12.33
CA GLY A 23 7.67 -11.17 11.45
C GLY A 23 6.50 -10.21 11.28
N ASP A 24 5.28 -10.61 11.66
CA ASP A 24 4.09 -9.75 11.61
C ASP A 24 4.20 -8.58 12.60
N ALA A 25 3.78 -7.40 12.15
CA ALA A 25 3.61 -6.24 13.01
C ALA A 25 2.44 -6.47 13.97
N PRO A 26 2.59 -6.18 15.27
CA PRO A 26 1.48 -6.27 16.20
C PRO A 26 0.50 -5.10 15.99
N LEU A 27 -0.79 -5.38 16.14
CA LEU A 27 -1.83 -4.35 16.11
C LEU A 27 -1.82 -3.53 17.41
N GLY A 28 -1.69 -2.21 17.28
CA GLY A 28 -1.69 -1.26 18.38
C GLY A 28 -3.08 -1.03 19.00
N PRO A 29 -3.14 -0.38 20.17
CA PRO A 29 -4.40 -0.06 20.84
C PRO A 29 -5.23 1.01 20.11
N ASP A 30 -4.60 1.78 19.22
CA ASP A 30 -5.25 2.74 18.32
C ASP A 30 -5.79 2.09 17.03
N GLY A 31 -5.60 0.78 16.88
CA GLY A 31 -6.07 0.01 15.74
C GLY A 31 -5.18 0.11 14.50
N HIS A 32 -4.00 0.72 14.58
CA HIS A 32 -2.98 0.72 13.52
C HIS A 32 -1.86 -0.28 13.82
N TYR A 33 -1.13 -0.72 12.79
CA TYR A 33 0.00 -1.64 12.99
C TYR A 33 1.25 -0.92 13.52
N ASN A 34 1.95 -1.55 14.45
CA ASN A 34 3.22 -1.04 14.98
C ASN A 34 4.40 -1.59 14.17
N TYR A 35 4.74 -0.92 13.07
CA TYR A 35 5.89 -1.28 12.22
C TYR A 35 7.28 -0.90 12.81
N ASP A 36 7.32 -0.33 14.02
CA ASP A 36 8.56 -0.13 14.77
C ASP A 36 8.79 -1.24 15.83
N ALA A 37 7.90 -2.24 15.88
CA ALA A 37 8.05 -3.39 16.77
C ALA A 37 9.36 -4.17 16.46
N PRO A 38 10.16 -4.56 17.47
CA PRO A 38 11.43 -5.26 17.26
C PRO A 38 11.30 -6.58 16.47
N GLU A 39 10.16 -7.24 16.57
CA GLU A 39 9.85 -8.51 15.91
C GLU A 39 9.36 -8.34 14.46
N PHE A 40 8.98 -7.13 14.05
CA PHE A 40 8.48 -6.87 12.72
C PHE A 40 9.59 -6.98 11.67
N VAL A 41 9.29 -7.65 10.57
CA VAL A 41 10.19 -7.79 9.42
C VAL A 41 9.46 -7.33 8.17
N LEU A 42 9.92 -6.23 7.57
CA LEU A 42 9.38 -5.74 6.31
C LEU A 42 9.76 -6.69 5.16
N THR A 43 8.77 -7.31 4.53
CA THR A 43 8.94 -8.24 3.41
C THR A 43 8.61 -7.58 2.08
N ASN A 44 9.21 -8.07 0.99
CA ASN A 44 8.88 -7.58 -0.34
C ASN A 44 7.56 -8.24 -0.82
N PRO A 45 6.52 -7.46 -1.18
CA PRO A 45 5.27 -8.04 -1.67
C PRO A 45 5.44 -8.87 -2.94
N CYS A 46 6.52 -8.65 -3.70
CA CYS A 46 6.80 -9.39 -4.93
C CYS A 46 7.47 -10.75 -4.67
N ASP A 47 7.88 -11.03 -3.44
CA ASP A 47 8.28 -12.38 -3.01
C ASP A 47 7.10 -13.23 -2.55
N ASP A 48 5.94 -12.63 -2.31
CA ASP A 48 4.76 -13.34 -1.83
C ASP A 48 3.96 -13.94 -3.01
N PRO A 49 3.89 -15.29 -3.12
CA PRO A 49 3.19 -15.93 -4.21
C PRO A 49 1.67 -15.67 -4.23
N ALA A 50 1.05 -15.39 -3.07
CA ALA A 50 -0.36 -15.08 -2.99
C ALA A 50 -0.63 -13.67 -3.53
N ILE A 51 0.18 -12.69 -3.15
CA ILE A 51 0.10 -11.33 -3.68
C ILE A 51 0.34 -11.35 -5.19
N MET A 52 1.43 -11.97 -5.65
CA MET A 52 1.77 -12.04 -7.08
C MET A 52 0.76 -12.85 -7.88
N GLY A 53 0.24 -13.94 -7.33
CA GLY A 53 -0.82 -14.72 -7.97
C GLY A 53 -2.11 -13.94 -8.14
N ARG A 54 -2.44 -13.04 -7.20
CA ARG A 54 -3.60 -12.13 -7.33
C ARG A 54 -3.38 -11.09 -8.42
N LEU A 55 -2.19 -10.47 -8.48
CA LEU A 55 -1.84 -9.53 -9.54
C LEU A 55 -1.90 -10.17 -10.93
N ASP A 56 -1.42 -11.40 -11.07
CA ASP A 56 -1.44 -12.15 -12.34
C ASP A 56 -2.88 -12.32 -12.86
N ARG A 57 -3.84 -12.62 -11.97
CA ARG A 57 -5.28 -12.71 -12.33
C ARG A 57 -5.87 -11.37 -12.76
N LEU A 58 -5.34 -10.26 -12.26
CA LEU A 58 -5.69 -8.90 -12.68
C LEU A 58 -4.92 -8.45 -13.94
N GLY A 59 -4.08 -9.30 -14.52
CA GLY A 59 -3.30 -9.00 -15.71
C GLY A 59 -2.04 -8.18 -15.45
N PHE A 60 -1.57 -8.11 -14.20
CA PHE A 60 -0.33 -7.47 -13.80
C PHE A 60 0.76 -8.49 -13.49
N ARG A 61 2.00 -8.17 -13.86
CA ARG A 61 3.17 -8.99 -13.55
C ARG A 61 4.35 -8.12 -13.13
N GLU A 62 5.29 -8.69 -12.37
CA GLU A 62 6.55 -8.03 -12.06
C GLU A 62 7.33 -7.74 -13.34
N GLN A 63 7.82 -6.50 -13.48
CA GLN A 63 8.64 -6.10 -14.61
C GLN A 63 10.11 -6.47 -14.36
N THR A 64 10.58 -7.51 -15.05
CA THR A 64 11.92 -8.09 -14.82
C THR A 64 13.06 -7.34 -15.52
N TYR A 65 12.75 -6.41 -16.43
CA TYR A 65 13.75 -5.67 -17.21
C TYR A 65 14.25 -4.38 -16.55
N MET A 66 13.52 -3.84 -15.57
CA MET A 66 14.04 -2.74 -14.76
C MET A 66 15.00 -3.30 -13.71
N GLU A 67 16.24 -2.83 -13.72
CA GLU A 67 17.23 -3.23 -12.72
C GLU A 67 16.77 -2.76 -11.33
N GLY A 68 16.53 -3.74 -10.45
CA GLY A 68 16.38 -3.52 -9.03
C GLY A 68 14.93 -3.56 -8.55
N ARG A 69 14.71 -4.33 -7.49
CA ARG A 69 13.58 -4.13 -6.61
C ARG A 69 13.72 -2.79 -5.91
N ILE A 70 12.60 -2.17 -5.62
CA ILE A 70 12.54 -0.88 -4.94
C ILE A 70 12.94 -1.14 -3.49
N GLU A 71 14.02 -0.49 -3.04
CA GLU A 71 14.52 -0.59 -1.66
C GLU A 71 14.78 0.82 -1.12
N GLY A 72 13.94 1.26 -0.20
CA GLY A 72 14.07 2.51 0.53
C GLY A 72 14.13 2.27 2.04
N ASN A 73 14.38 3.32 2.81
CA ASN A 73 14.58 3.21 4.27
C ASN A 73 13.39 2.59 5.03
N LYS A 74 12.17 2.76 4.51
CA LYS A 74 10.92 2.31 5.13
C LYS A 74 9.98 1.67 4.10
N GLN A 75 10.46 1.30 2.92
CA GLN A 75 9.62 0.72 1.87
C GLN A 75 10.42 -0.25 1.00
N ILE A 76 9.78 -1.32 0.58
CA ILE A 76 10.34 -2.33 -0.32
C ILE A 76 9.28 -2.78 -1.32
N GLY A 77 9.66 -3.08 -2.56
CA GLY A 77 8.70 -3.54 -3.55
C GLY A 77 9.30 -3.80 -4.92
N CYS A 78 8.44 -3.78 -5.95
CA CYS A 78 8.86 -3.92 -7.34
C CYS A 78 7.97 -3.10 -8.28
N VAL A 79 8.45 -2.93 -9.51
CA VAL A 79 7.66 -2.38 -10.61
C VAL A 79 6.79 -3.49 -11.19
N ILE A 80 5.53 -3.14 -11.46
CA ILE A 80 4.56 -4.03 -12.10
C ILE A 80 4.08 -3.42 -13.41
N GLU A 81 3.81 -4.27 -14.39
CA GLU A 81 3.32 -3.89 -15.70
C GLU A 81 2.08 -4.69 -16.07
N SER A 82 1.21 -4.11 -16.89
CA SER A 82 0.12 -4.81 -17.58
C SER A 82 0.09 -4.37 -19.04
N ASP A 83 -0.54 -5.16 -19.92
CA ASP A 83 -0.67 -4.78 -21.33
C ASP A 83 -1.64 -3.59 -21.54
N ALA A 84 -2.52 -3.34 -20.56
CA ALA A 84 -3.59 -2.33 -20.63
C ALA A 84 -3.25 -1.02 -19.90
N SER A 85 -2.39 -1.10 -18.89
CA SER A 85 -2.07 -0.01 -17.96
C SER A 85 -0.56 0.20 -17.98
N GLY A 86 -0.10 1.45 -17.94
CA GLY A 86 1.32 1.79 -17.89
C GLY A 86 2.06 1.21 -16.67
N LEU A 87 3.33 1.56 -16.53
CA LEU A 87 4.15 1.08 -15.41
C LEU A 87 3.62 1.61 -14.07
N LEU A 88 3.36 0.68 -13.15
CA LEU A 88 2.99 0.96 -11.77
C LEU A 88 4.02 0.30 -10.85
N SER A 89 3.89 0.49 -9.55
CA SER A 89 4.67 -0.26 -8.57
C SER A 89 3.80 -0.76 -7.43
N ILE A 90 4.24 -1.84 -6.79
CA ILE A 90 3.62 -2.37 -5.57
C ILE A 90 4.66 -2.43 -4.47
N TRP A 91 4.37 -1.84 -3.31
CA TRP A 91 5.28 -1.74 -2.17
C TRP A 91 4.63 -2.24 -0.88
N HIS A 92 5.45 -2.77 0.02
CA HIS A 92 5.17 -2.72 1.45
C HIS A 92 5.94 -1.53 2.06
N ALA A 93 5.27 -0.76 2.92
CA ALA A 93 5.89 0.30 3.70
C ALA A 93 5.77 0.05 5.21
N ALA A 94 6.86 0.25 5.94
CA ALA A 94 6.93 0.19 7.40
C ALA A 94 6.47 1.50 8.05
N VAL A 95 5.32 2.03 7.63
CA VAL A 95 4.73 3.30 8.08
C VAL A 95 3.22 3.13 8.19
N ALA A 96 2.69 3.33 9.40
CA ALA A 96 1.24 3.31 9.61
C ALA A 96 0.60 4.57 9.01
N HIS A 97 -0.66 4.47 8.56
CA HIS A 97 -1.42 5.58 7.99
C HIS A 97 -1.53 6.74 8.98
N SER A 98 -1.61 6.46 10.27
CA SER A 98 -1.61 7.47 11.36
C SER A 98 -0.34 8.31 11.44
N GLN A 99 0.74 7.91 10.75
CA GLN A 99 2.02 8.60 10.74
C GLN A 99 2.31 9.33 9.42
N LEU A 100 1.49 9.17 8.37
CA LEU A 100 1.75 9.70 7.03
C LEU A 100 1.99 11.22 7.00
N GLU A 101 1.24 11.99 7.79
CA GLU A 101 1.42 13.45 7.88
C GLU A 101 2.83 13.85 8.36
N ARG A 102 3.48 13.02 9.20
CA ARG A 102 4.87 13.26 9.65
C ARG A 102 5.88 13.15 8.52
N TYR A 103 5.51 12.47 7.44
CA TYR A 103 6.29 12.30 6.22
C TYR A 103 5.86 13.27 5.12
N SER A 104 5.14 14.35 5.46
CA SER A 104 4.63 15.34 4.51
C SER A 104 3.74 14.74 3.43
N ALA A 105 3.08 13.63 3.73
CA ALA A 105 2.02 13.08 2.89
C ALA A 105 0.67 13.64 3.32
N GLU A 106 -0.25 13.75 2.37
CA GLU A 106 -1.63 14.23 2.59
C GLU A 106 -2.58 13.03 2.43
N PRO A 107 -2.93 12.30 3.51
CA PRO A 107 -3.77 11.12 3.40
C PRO A 107 -5.25 11.47 3.28
N LEU A 108 -5.93 10.76 2.38
CA LEU A 108 -7.37 10.78 2.21
C LEU A 108 -7.91 9.36 2.44
N ALA A 109 -8.81 9.21 3.40
CA ALA A 109 -9.48 7.94 3.64
C ALA A 109 -10.64 7.75 2.67
N HIS A 110 -10.75 6.54 2.12
CA HIS A 110 -11.78 6.14 1.17
C HIS A 110 -12.60 4.96 1.70
N HIS A 111 -13.84 4.89 1.25
CA HIS A 111 -14.78 3.83 1.58
C HIS A 111 -15.66 3.52 0.37
N GLU A 112 -15.65 2.26 -0.08
CA GLU A 112 -16.52 1.75 -1.14
C GLU A 112 -17.00 0.33 -0.80
N GLY A 113 -18.29 0.19 -0.50
CA GLY A 113 -18.87 -1.09 -0.10
C GLY A 113 -18.21 -1.64 1.18
N ILE A 114 -17.51 -2.76 1.07
CA ILE A 114 -16.75 -3.36 2.18
C ILE A 114 -15.28 -2.91 2.21
N PHE A 115 -14.80 -2.27 1.14
CA PHE A 115 -13.42 -1.87 0.99
C PHE A 115 -13.17 -0.52 1.65
N ASN A 116 -12.04 -0.43 2.36
CA ASN A 116 -11.53 0.81 2.94
C ASN A 116 -10.05 0.89 2.61
N TRP A 117 -9.60 2.04 2.15
CA TRP A 117 -8.19 2.28 1.83
C TRP A 117 -7.83 3.75 2.08
N VAL A 118 -6.55 4.05 2.03
CA VAL A 118 -6.03 5.41 2.13
C VAL A 118 -5.25 5.75 0.88
N THR A 119 -5.43 6.96 0.39
CA THR A 119 -4.70 7.48 -0.77
C THR A 119 -3.96 8.73 -0.38
N PHE A 120 -2.70 8.85 -0.77
CA PHE A 120 -1.86 9.99 -0.45
C PHE A 120 -0.88 10.31 -1.57
N THR A 121 -0.55 11.58 -1.69
CA THR A 121 0.56 12.04 -2.53
C THR A 121 1.82 12.17 -1.68
N GLN A 122 2.94 11.73 -2.25
CA GLN A 122 4.27 11.95 -1.67
C GLN A 122 5.13 12.74 -2.66
N ILE A 123 5.65 13.88 -2.19
CA ILE A 123 6.56 14.72 -2.98
C ILE A 123 7.94 14.65 -2.31
N ASN A 124 8.95 14.19 -3.05
CA ASN A 124 10.31 14.17 -2.54
C ASN A 124 10.98 15.57 -2.67
N PRO A 125 12.07 15.84 -1.94
CA PRO A 125 12.76 17.13 -2.00
C PRO A 125 13.35 17.48 -3.38
N LEU A 126 13.48 16.50 -4.27
CA LEU A 126 13.99 16.68 -5.63
C LEU A 126 12.87 16.96 -6.65
N GLY A 127 11.62 17.06 -6.20
CA GLY A 127 10.46 17.41 -7.02
C GLY A 127 9.81 16.21 -7.72
N SER A 128 10.23 14.97 -7.43
CA SER A 128 9.47 13.79 -7.88
C SER A 128 8.21 13.65 -7.03
N SER A 129 7.09 13.36 -7.68
CA SER A 129 5.79 13.19 -7.04
C SER A 129 5.24 11.81 -7.36
N ALA A 130 4.66 11.15 -6.37
CA ALA A 130 3.99 9.88 -6.54
C ALA A 130 2.60 9.91 -5.88
N CYS A 131 1.66 9.21 -6.51
CA CYS A 131 0.34 8.91 -5.96
C CYS A 131 0.35 7.48 -5.44
N ILE A 132 -0.09 7.28 -4.21
CA ILE A 132 -0.12 5.98 -3.54
C ILE A 132 -1.54 5.71 -3.06
N ALA A 133 -2.08 4.53 -3.38
CA ALA A 133 -3.27 3.97 -2.74
C ALA A 133 -2.82 2.76 -1.91
N SER A 134 -3.15 2.71 -0.62
CA SER A 134 -2.68 1.65 0.27
C SER A 134 -3.66 1.22 1.36
N VAL A 135 -3.39 0.02 1.87
CA VAL A 135 -3.97 -0.55 3.09
C VAL A 135 -2.84 -0.97 4.04
N GLU A 136 -3.07 -0.88 5.35
CA GLU A 136 -2.20 -1.47 6.35
C GLU A 136 -2.48 -2.96 6.52
N THR A 137 -1.43 -3.77 6.43
CA THR A 137 -1.44 -5.19 6.79
C THR A 137 -0.38 -5.44 7.86
N GLU A 138 -0.42 -6.61 8.47
CA GLU A 138 0.59 -7.06 9.42
C GLU A 138 2.00 -7.20 8.81
N GLN A 139 2.10 -7.39 7.49
CA GLN A 139 3.38 -7.51 6.77
C GLN A 139 3.95 -6.15 6.31
N GLY A 140 3.18 -5.07 6.48
CA GLY A 140 3.52 -3.73 6.02
C GLY A 140 2.32 -3.05 5.39
N ALA A 141 2.37 -1.73 5.22
CA ALA A 141 1.36 -1.03 4.45
C ALA A 141 1.53 -1.39 2.96
N LEU A 142 0.63 -2.23 2.43
CA LEU A 142 0.57 -2.62 1.03
C LEU A 142 0.01 -1.47 0.19
N GLY A 143 0.80 -0.97 -0.75
CA GLY A 143 0.41 0.15 -1.59
C GLY A 143 0.75 -0.02 -3.06
N PHE A 144 -0.15 0.46 -3.92
CA PHE A 144 0.09 0.65 -5.34
C PHE A 144 0.51 2.09 -5.62
N VAL A 145 1.49 2.26 -6.50
CA VAL A 145 2.13 3.54 -6.74
C VAL A 145 2.20 3.87 -8.22
N ILE A 146 1.92 5.13 -8.53
CA ILE A 146 2.11 5.73 -9.85
C ILE A 146 2.95 7.00 -9.74
N ASP A 147 3.93 7.13 -10.63
CA ASP A 147 4.72 8.36 -10.78
C ASP A 147 3.83 9.46 -11.40
N THR A 148 3.79 10.61 -10.74
CA THR A 148 3.02 11.81 -11.13
C THR A 148 3.94 13.01 -11.35
N THR A 149 5.26 12.80 -11.44
CA THR A 149 6.26 13.84 -11.62
C THR A 149 5.99 14.64 -12.90
N GLY A 150 6.07 15.98 -12.81
CA GLY A 150 5.80 16.89 -13.92
C GLY A 150 4.32 17.10 -14.24
N GLN A 151 3.41 16.55 -13.42
CA GLN A 151 1.98 16.84 -13.48
C GLN A 151 1.68 18.01 -12.52
N ASP A 152 2.15 19.21 -12.87
CA ASP A 152 2.25 20.39 -11.98
C ASP A 152 0.90 21.03 -11.56
N SER A 153 -0.24 20.40 -11.86
CA SER A 153 -1.55 20.93 -11.47
C SER A 153 -1.91 20.49 -10.05
N PRO A 154 -2.32 21.41 -9.16
CA PRO A 154 -2.83 21.05 -7.85
C PRO A 154 -3.96 20.01 -7.98
N ASP A 155 -3.79 18.86 -7.33
CA ASP A 155 -4.76 17.77 -7.34
C ASP A 155 -5.29 17.49 -5.92
N PRO A 156 -6.06 18.44 -5.34
CA PRO A 156 -6.58 18.31 -3.98
C PRO A 156 -7.63 17.20 -3.82
N GLN A 157 -7.98 16.50 -4.92
CA GLN A 157 -8.92 15.39 -4.93
C GLN A 157 -8.25 14.06 -5.24
N HIS A 158 -6.92 14.01 -5.37
CA HIS A 158 -6.16 12.81 -5.71
C HIS A 158 -6.67 12.11 -6.99
N ARG A 159 -7.13 12.86 -7.99
CA ARG A 159 -7.58 12.34 -9.28
C ARG A 159 -6.45 11.64 -10.05
N LEU A 160 -5.22 12.10 -9.90
CA LEU A 160 -4.02 11.46 -10.46
C LEU A 160 -3.76 10.10 -9.83
N CYS A 161 -4.34 9.85 -8.64
CA CYS A 161 -4.25 8.57 -7.97
C CYS A 161 -5.35 7.59 -8.45
N ALA A 162 -6.23 7.97 -9.40
CA ALA A 162 -7.28 7.10 -9.90
C ALA A 162 -6.78 5.71 -10.37
N PRO A 163 -5.67 5.60 -11.15
CA PRO A 163 -5.20 4.28 -11.59
C PRO A 163 -4.79 3.35 -10.44
N VAL A 164 -4.17 3.90 -9.39
CA VAL A 164 -3.75 3.10 -8.22
C VAL A 164 -4.91 2.81 -7.27
N ASN A 165 -5.92 3.70 -7.21
CA ASN A 165 -7.16 3.44 -6.49
C ASN A 165 -7.94 2.29 -7.13
N GLU A 166 -8.15 2.35 -8.45
CA GLU A 166 -8.84 1.29 -9.21
C GLU A 166 -8.15 -0.05 -9.02
N LEU A 167 -6.81 -0.09 -9.18
CA LEU A 167 -6.04 -1.31 -8.96
C LEU A 167 -6.14 -1.83 -7.52
N LEU A 168 -6.11 -0.94 -6.51
CA LEU A 168 -6.25 -1.38 -5.12
C LEU A 168 -7.64 -1.96 -4.85
N ILE A 169 -8.70 -1.33 -5.38
CA ILE A 169 -10.07 -1.82 -5.24
C ILE A 169 -10.20 -3.19 -5.88
N ASP A 170 -9.73 -3.35 -7.13
CA ASP A 170 -9.76 -4.62 -7.84
C ASP A 170 -8.93 -5.69 -7.10
N TYR A 171 -7.76 -5.32 -6.60
CA TYR A 171 -6.91 -6.18 -5.78
C TYR A 171 -7.62 -6.65 -4.51
N LEU A 172 -8.27 -5.75 -3.76
CA LEU A 172 -9.00 -6.15 -2.56
C LEU A 172 -10.25 -6.98 -2.91
N GLY A 173 -10.87 -6.73 -4.06
CA GLY A 173 -12.07 -7.40 -4.53
C GLY A 173 -11.86 -8.78 -5.13
N GLU A 174 -10.65 -9.13 -5.55
CA GLU A 174 -10.36 -10.45 -6.15
C GLU A 174 -10.58 -11.63 -5.18
N GLU A 175 -10.66 -11.36 -3.87
CA GLU A 175 -11.01 -12.36 -2.85
C GLU A 175 -12.44 -12.26 -2.30
N SER A 176 -13.33 -11.49 -2.95
CA SER A 176 -14.75 -11.39 -2.57
C SER A 176 -15.64 -12.43 -3.27
#